data_AF-A0A0C3CX01-F1
#
_entry.id   AF-A0A0C3CX01-F1
#
_cell.length_a   1.000
_cell.length_b   1.000
_cell.length_c   1.000
_cell.angle_alpha   90.00
_cell.angle_beta   90.00
_cell.angle_gamma   90.00
#
_symmetry.space_group_name_H-M   'P 1'
#
loop_
_entity.id
_entity.type
_entity.pdbx_description
1 polymer ?
#
loop_
_entity_poly.entity_id
_entity_poly.type
_entity_poly.pdbx_seq_one_letter_code
_entity_poly.pdbx_strand_id
1 'polypeptide(L)'
;SRVSLVDYRGQTILDTYVYPTHRVEDYRTSETGLNYLKLCNGQCFADVQERVAALIRNKILVGHRIWNFLSVLGLSHPALSTRDLALFSPLRKRLKSRSVVELAGLVKLFMERNVGLDYEDSLEFARAAMDLFRSCEEVFEGIVATGEWPCDLPPLAFAEYFS
;
A
#
# COMPACT_ATOMS: atom_id res chain seq x y z
N SER A 1 14.88 1.99 -1.37
CA SER A 1 13.44 2.34 -1.22
C SER A 1 13.17 2.72 0.24
N ARG A 2 11.92 3.08 0.60
CA ARG A 2 11.46 3.20 1.99
C ARG A 2 10.26 2.29 2.17
N VAL A 3 10.16 1.62 3.31
CA VAL A 3 9.06 0.72 3.65
C VAL A 3 8.42 1.23 4.93
N SER A 4 7.12 1.50 4.88
CA SER A 4 6.36 1.98 6.03
C SER A 4 5.13 1.09 6.25
N LEU A 5 4.95 0.63 7.49
CA LEU A 5 3.79 -0.13 7.97
C LEU A 5 3.20 0.59 9.18
N VAL A 6 1.88 0.65 9.23
CA VAL A 6 1.13 1.24 10.34
C VAL A 6 0.10 0.26 10.87
N ASP A 7 -0.26 0.41 12.13
CA ASP A 7 -1.39 -0.30 12.70
C ASP A 7 -2.72 0.33 12.27
N TYR A 8 -3.83 -0.28 12.72
CA TYR A 8 -5.19 0.20 12.43
C TYR A 8 -5.44 1.65 12.89
N ARG A 9 -4.74 2.13 13.92
CA ARG A 9 -4.87 3.50 14.44
C ARG A 9 -3.94 4.48 13.72
N GLY A 10 -3.11 4.01 12.77
CA GLY A 10 -2.11 4.82 12.07
C GLY A 10 -0.79 4.96 12.83
N GLN A 11 -0.58 4.22 13.92
CA GLN A 11 0.68 4.22 14.65
C GLN A 11 1.72 3.42 13.87
N THR A 12 2.95 3.94 13.83
CA THR A 12 4.03 3.34 13.04
C THR A 12 4.49 2.02 13.66
N ILE A 13 4.42 0.94 12.88
CA ILE A 13 4.98 -0.39 13.23
C ILE A 13 6.39 -0.53 12.67
N LEU A 14 6.58 -0.11 11.43
CA LEU A 14 7.85 -0.12 10.72
C LEU A 14 7.94 1.14 9.87
N ASP A 15 9.07 1.81 9.89
CA ASP A 15 9.37 2.88 8.94
C ASP A 15 10.88 2.89 8.71
N THR A 16 11.33 2.43 7.55
CA THR A 16 12.77 2.25 7.32
C THR A 16 13.17 2.42 5.86
N TYR A 17 14.38 2.94 5.66
CA TYR A 17 15.03 2.96 4.36
C TYR A 17 15.72 1.63 4.08
N VAL A 18 15.71 1.22 2.82
CA VAL A 18 16.31 -0.02 2.34
C VAL A 18 17.48 0.31 1.43
N TYR A 19 18.63 -0.30 1.74
CA TYR A 19 19.84 -0.19 0.93
C TYR A 19 19.61 -0.84 -0.45
N PRO A 20 19.89 -0.13 -1.57
CA PRO A 20 19.70 -0.67 -2.91
C PRO A 20 20.61 -1.88 -3.17
N THR A 21 20.04 -2.96 -3.70
CA THR A 21 20.82 -4.15 -4.09
C THR A 21 21.58 -3.97 -5.41
N HIS A 22 21.17 -2.99 -6.22
CA HIS A 22 21.77 -2.63 -7.50
C HIS A 22 22.02 -1.12 -7.54
N ARG A 23 22.87 -0.69 -8.48
CA ARG A 23 23.12 0.73 -8.74
C ARG A 23 21.80 1.42 -9.12
N VAL A 24 21.49 2.50 -8.43
CA VAL A 24 20.35 3.36 -8.77
C VAL A 24 20.74 4.29 -9.91
N GLU A 25 20.01 4.23 -11.02
CA GLU A 25 20.19 5.13 -12.17
C GLU A 25 19.52 6.47 -11.93
N ASP A 26 18.29 6.46 -11.41
CA ASP A 26 17.52 7.63 -11.05
C ASP A 26 16.72 7.36 -9.76
N TYR A 27 16.84 8.28 -8.80
CA TYR A 27 16.12 8.22 -7.53
C TYR A 27 14.70 8.79 -7.62
N ARG A 28 14.41 9.56 -8.69
CA ARG A 28 13.14 10.30 -8.85
C ARG A 28 12.85 11.13 -7.61
N THR A 29 13.84 11.91 -7.19
CA THR A 29 13.86 12.60 -5.89
C THR A 29 12.68 13.56 -5.72
N SER A 30 12.24 14.21 -6.80
CA SER A 30 11.06 15.08 -6.80
C SER A 30 9.78 14.33 -6.45
N GLU A 31 9.63 13.09 -6.91
CA GLU A 31 8.43 12.31 -6.68
C GLU A 31 8.51 11.47 -5.41
N THR A 32 9.68 10.92 -5.07
CA THR A 32 9.80 9.94 -3.97
C THR A 32 10.42 10.54 -2.71
N GLY A 33 11.04 11.72 -2.82
CA GLY A 33 11.87 12.29 -1.76
C GLY A 33 13.10 11.45 -1.41
N LEU A 34 13.42 10.40 -2.17
CA LEU A 34 14.58 9.54 -1.93
C LEU A 34 15.84 10.13 -2.56
N ASN A 35 16.99 9.88 -1.94
CA ASN A 35 18.30 10.22 -2.50
C ASN A 35 19.36 9.26 -1.94
N TYR A 36 20.58 9.36 -2.46
CA TYR A 36 21.70 8.53 -2.00
C TYR A 36 21.91 8.60 -0.48
N LEU A 37 21.90 9.80 0.12
CA LEU A 37 22.17 9.98 1.56
C LEU A 37 21.12 9.29 2.45
N LYS A 38 19.86 9.24 2.01
CA LYS A 38 18.79 8.51 2.71
C LYS A 38 18.93 6.99 2.58
N LEU A 39 19.41 6.51 1.43
CA LEU A 39 19.43 5.08 1.12
C LEU A 39 20.76 4.38 1.45
N CYS A 40 21.88 5.11 1.49
CA CYS A 40 23.21 4.53 1.71
C CYS A 40 23.37 3.89 3.09
N ASN A 41 22.61 4.36 4.08
CA ASN A 41 22.57 3.84 5.44
C ASN A 41 21.28 3.04 5.70
N GLY A 42 20.56 2.65 4.65
CA GLY A 42 19.38 1.82 4.76
C GLY A 42 19.70 0.41 5.27
N GLN A 43 18.68 -0.28 5.78
CA GLN A 43 18.81 -1.69 6.15
C GLN A 43 18.97 -2.57 4.91
N CYS A 44 19.60 -3.74 5.08
CA CYS A 44 19.72 -4.72 4.01
C CYS A 44 18.32 -5.18 3.55
N PHE A 45 18.15 -5.36 2.24
CA PHE A 45 16.87 -5.78 1.66
C PHE A 45 16.36 -7.09 2.26
N ALA A 46 17.23 -8.08 2.46
CA ALA A 46 16.86 -9.39 3.02
C ALA A 46 16.29 -9.27 4.43
N ASP A 47 16.93 -8.49 5.30
CA ASP A 47 16.48 -8.27 6.69
C ASP A 47 15.12 -7.56 6.72
N VAL A 48 14.93 -6.57 5.85
CA VAL A 48 13.66 -5.84 5.74
C VAL A 48 12.57 -6.76 5.18
N GLN A 49 12.87 -7.56 4.17
CA GLN A 49 11.94 -8.53 3.59
C GLN A 49 11.47 -9.54 4.63
N GLU A 50 12.40 -10.15 5.38
CA GLU A 50 12.08 -11.11 6.44
C GLU A 50 11.23 -10.47 7.55
N ARG A 51 11.63 -9.26 7.99
CA ARG A 51 10.91 -8.51 9.02
C ARG A 51 9.49 -8.16 8.57
N VAL A 52 9.30 -7.70 7.33
CA VAL A 52 7.97 -7.41 6.79
C VAL A 52 7.15 -8.69 6.68
N ALA A 53 7.72 -9.77 6.16
CA ALA A 53 7.04 -11.06 6.04
C ALA A 53 6.53 -11.57 7.40
N ALA A 54 7.33 -11.40 8.46
CA ALA A 54 6.92 -11.74 9.82
C ALA A 54 5.78 -10.83 10.33
N LEU A 55 5.86 -9.52 10.08
CA LEU A 55 4.86 -8.55 10.53
C LEU A 55 3.50 -8.72 9.87
N ILE A 56 3.45 -9.07 8.57
CA ILE A 56 2.19 -9.21 7.82
C ILE A 56 1.58 -10.62 7.92
N ARG A 57 2.30 -11.59 8.50
CA ARG A 57 1.85 -12.99 8.60
C ARG A 57 0.57 -13.09 9.43
N ASN A 58 -0.44 -13.79 8.92
CA ASN A 58 -1.73 -14.00 9.57
C ASN A 58 -2.44 -12.69 9.97
N LYS A 59 -2.20 -11.62 9.21
CA LYS A 59 -2.86 -10.31 9.35
C LYS A 59 -3.70 -10.02 8.13
N ILE A 60 -4.64 -9.09 8.28
CA ILE A 60 -5.31 -8.46 7.15
C ILE A 60 -4.43 -7.30 6.68
N LEU A 61 -4.05 -7.32 5.40
CA LEU A 61 -3.25 -6.26 4.79
C LEU A 61 -4.16 -5.22 4.13
N VAL A 62 -4.16 -4.01 4.67
CA VAL A 62 -4.93 -2.87 4.15
C VAL A 62 -3.98 -1.94 3.40
N GLY A 63 -4.38 -1.47 2.22
CA GLY A 63 -3.54 -0.57 1.44
C GLY A 63 -4.18 -0.17 0.11
N HIS A 64 -3.37 0.47 -0.74
CA HIS A 64 -3.73 0.83 -2.11
C HIS A 64 -2.67 0.27 -3.04
N ARG A 65 -3.10 -0.49 -4.06
CA ARG A 65 -2.22 -1.21 -4.99
C ARG A 65 -1.22 -2.10 -4.24
N ILE A 66 -1.76 -2.95 -3.37
CA ILE A 66 -1.00 -3.87 -2.50
C ILE A 66 -0.05 -4.75 -3.32
N TRP A 67 -0.40 -5.07 -4.57
CA TRP A 67 0.48 -5.81 -5.48
C TRP A 67 1.81 -5.11 -5.78
N ASN A 68 1.86 -3.78 -5.82
CA ASN A 68 3.12 -3.05 -6.01
C ASN A 68 4.02 -3.24 -4.77
N PHE A 69 3.43 -3.17 -3.58
CA PHE A 69 4.15 -3.39 -2.33
C PHE A 69 4.71 -4.81 -2.23
N LEU A 70 3.84 -5.80 -2.50
CA LEU A 70 4.20 -7.22 -2.44
C LEU A 70 5.24 -7.60 -3.50
N SER A 71 5.10 -7.12 -4.74
CA SER A 71 6.04 -7.42 -5.82
C SER A 71 7.43 -6.84 -5.59
N VAL A 72 7.52 -5.60 -5.12
CA VAL A 72 8.82 -4.97 -4.81
C VAL A 72 9.55 -5.72 -3.68
N LEU A 73 8.80 -6.28 -2.73
CA LEU A 73 9.38 -7.08 -1.65
C LEU A 73 9.49 -8.57 -1.99
N GLY A 74 8.99 -9.04 -3.13
CA GLY A 74 8.94 -10.47 -3.47
C GLY A 74 8.18 -11.30 -2.43
N LEU A 75 7.10 -10.76 -1.87
CA LEU A 75 6.28 -11.41 -0.85
C LEU A 75 4.92 -11.80 -1.42
N SER A 76 4.33 -12.90 -0.93
CA SER A 76 2.94 -13.26 -1.22
C SER A 76 2.07 -13.10 0.01
N HIS A 77 0.78 -12.80 -0.20
CA HIS A 77 -0.21 -12.69 0.86
C HIS A 77 -1.56 -13.23 0.40
N PRO A 78 -2.34 -13.90 1.28
CA PRO A 78 -3.62 -14.48 0.87
C PRO A 78 -4.57 -13.40 0.34
N ALA A 79 -5.17 -13.62 -0.84
CA ALA A 79 -6.06 -12.63 -1.46
C ALA A 79 -7.20 -12.25 -0.50
N LEU A 80 -7.82 -13.23 0.14
CA LEU A 80 -8.92 -13.05 1.11
C LEU A 80 -8.52 -12.21 2.34
N SER A 81 -7.23 -12.15 2.65
CA SER A 81 -6.67 -11.36 3.76
C SER A 81 -6.17 -9.99 3.29
N THR A 82 -6.54 -9.53 2.10
CA THR A 82 -6.24 -8.17 1.63
C THR A 82 -7.48 -7.28 1.61
N ARG A 83 -7.25 -5.98 1.82
CA ARG A 83 -8.22 -4.89 1.67
C ARG A 83 -7.60 -3.83 0.77
N ASP A 84 -7.60 -4.11 -0.53
CA ASP A 84 -7.02 -3.21 -1.52
C ASP A 84 -8.02 -2.15 -1.99
N LEU A 85 -7.79 -0.90 -1.58
CA LEU A 85 -8.63 0.25 -1.91
C LEU A 85 -8.57 0.63 -3.39
N ALA A 86 -7.53 0.23 -4.12
CA ALA A 86 -7.44 0.43 -5.56
C ALA A 86 -8.42 -0.45 -6.33
N LEU A 87 -8.74 -1.63 -5.79
CA LEU A 87 -9.62 -2.63 -6.41
C LEU A 87 -11.03 -2.59 -5.85
N PHE A 88 -11.25 -1.91 -4.71
CA PHE A 88 -12.55 -1.87 -4.03
C PHE A 88 -13.64 -1.24 -4.91
N SER A 89 -14.56 -2.07 -5.39
CA SER A 89 -15.56 -1.71 -6.39
C SER A 89 -16.55 -0.63 -5.95
N PRO A 90 -17.03 -0.59 -4.69
CA PRO A 90 -17.88 0.50 -4.20
C PRO A 90 -17.25 1.89 -4.33
N LEU A 91 -15.95 2.06 -4.05
CA LEU A 91 -15.29 3.36 -4.23
C LEU A 91 -15.23 3.74 -5.71
N ARG A 92 -14.85 2.83 -6.60
CA ARG A 92 -14.77 3.11 -8.04
C ARG A 92 -16.14 3.42 -8.66
N LYS A 93 -17.18 2.71 -8.25
CA LYS A 93 -18.58 2.98 -8.67
C LYS A 93 -19.02 4.39 -8.29
N ARG A 94 -18.69 4.85 -7.06
CA ARG A 94 -18.98 6.23 -6.62
C ARG A 94 -18.28 7.28 -7.48
N LEU A 95 -17.08 6.97 -7.96
CA LEU A 95 -16.29 7.86 -8.82
C LEU A 95 -16.65 7.79 -10.31
N LYS A 96 -17.48 6.81 -10.72
CA LYS A 96 -17.78 6.51 -12.13
C LYS A 96 -16.52 6.33 -13.00
N SER A 97 -15.40 5.94 -12.38
CA SER A 97 -14.13 5.73 -13.07
C SER A 97 -14.02 4.29 -13.56
N ARG A 98 -13.52 4.12 -14.79
CA ARG A 98 -13.16 2.80 -15.34
C ARG A 98 -11.72 2.39 -15.05
N SER A 99 -10.88 3.34 -14.61
CA SER A 99 -9.49 3.11 -14.24
C SER A 99 -9.29 3.20 -12.73
N VAL A 100 -8.20 2.59 -12.26
CA VAL A 100 -7.72 2.73 -10.88
C VAL A 100 -7.35 4.18 -10.63
N VAL A 101 -7.95 4.79 -9.61
CA VAL A 101 -7.65 6.15 -9.17
C VAL A 101 -6.50 6.10 -8.16
N GLU A 102 -5.57 7.06 -8.25
CA GLU A 102 -4.46 7.18 -7.29
C GLU A 102 -4.96 7.46 -5.87
N LEU A 103 -4.21 7.00 -4.86
CA LEU A 103 -4.57 7.17 -3.46
C LEU A 103 -4.80 8.64 -3.11
N ALA A 104 -3.93 9.55 -3.58
CA ALA A 104 -4.08 10.98 -3.35
C ALA A 104 -5.42 11.54 -3.86
N GLY A 105 -5.86 11.06 -5.03
CA GLY A 105 -7.17 11.39 -5.58
C GLY A 105 -8.33 10.85 -4.73
N LEU A 106 -8.22 9.60 -4.27
CA LEU A 106 -9.23 9.00 -3.39
C LEU A 106 -9.35 9.76 -2.06
N VAL A 107 -8.23 10.05 -1.41
CA VAL A 107 -8.18 10.77 -0.13
C VAL A 107 -8.72 12.18 -0.31
N LYS A 108 -8.39 12.86 -1.42
CA LYS A 108 -8.94 14.18 -1.73
C LYS A 108 -10.45 14.17 -1.87
N LEU A 109 -10.99 13.19 -2.60
CA LEU A 109 -12.42 13.12 -2.92
C LEU A 109 -13.28 12.66 -1.74
N PHE A 110 -12.77 11.75 -0.90
CA PHE A 110 -13.55 11.15 0.18
C PHE A 110 -13.24 11.72 1.57
N MET A 111 -12.09 12.37 1.75
CA MET A 111 -11.65 12.90 3.03
C MET A 111 -11.34 14.40 2.99
N GLU A 112 -11.50 15.06 1.84
CA GLU A 112 -11.20 16.49 1.63
C GLU A 112 -9.76 16.91 1.98
N ARG A 113 -8.85 15.92 2.12
CA ARG A 113 -7.45 16.08 2.52
C ARG A 113 -6.52 15.86 1.34
N ASN A 114 -5.44 16.62 1.26
CA ASN A 114 -4.36 16.36 0.30
C ASN A 114 -3.27 15.51 0.97
N VAL A 115 -2.65 14.62 0.19
CA VAL A 115 -1.46 13.83 0.58
C VAL A 115 -0.47 13.85 -0.56
N GLY A 116 0.82 13.71 -0.26
CA GLY A 116 1.87 13.71 -1.29
C GLY A 116 2.05 15.06 -2.00
N LEU A 117 1.88 16.18 -1.28
CA LEU A 117 1.99 17.52 -1.86
C LEU A 117 3.41 17.84 -2.34
N ASP A 118 4.42 17.46 -1.56
CA ASP A 118 5.83 17.70 -1.89
C ASP A 118 6.44 16.50 -2.62
N TYR A 119 6.25 15.30 -2.07
CA TYR A 119 6.68 14.01 -2.61
C TYR A 119 5.82 12.90 -2.00
N GLU A 120 5.87 11.69 -2.57
CA GLU A 120 5.21 10.49 -2.08
C GLU A 120 5.89 9.97 -0.80
N ASP A 121 5.50 10.49 0.37
CA ASP A 121 5.92 9.93 1.64
C ASP A 121 5.18 8.62 1.95
N SER A 122 5.92 7.51 1.94
CA SER A 122 5.37 6.17 2.21
C SER A 122 4.62 6.06 3.55
N LEU A 123 5.03 6.78 4.59
CA LEU A 123 4.37 6.75 5.89
C LEU A 123 3.07 7.57 5.88
N GLU A 124 3.07 8.73 5.20
CA GLU A 124 1.84 9.51 4.99
C GLU A 124 0.81 8.68 4.22
N PHE A 125 1.23 8.03 3.13
CA PHE A 125 0.36 7.23 2.28
C PHE A 125 -0.18 5.99 3.04
N ALA A 126 0.64 5.32 3.85
CA ALA A 126 0.17 4.20 4.68
C ALA A 126 -0.91 4.63 5.67
N ARG A 127 -0.74 5.78 6.33
CA ARG A 127 -1.77 6.36 7.22
C ARG A 127 -3.01 6.77 6.45
N ALA A 128 -2.84 7.40 5.30
CA ALA A 128 -3.95 7.86 4.48
C ALA A 128 -4.80 6.71 3.92
N ALA A 129 -4.16 5.61 3.52
CA ALA A 129 -4.85 4.39 3.12
C ALA A 129 -5.63 3.78 4.30
N MET A 130 -5.04 3.71 5.49
CA MET A 130 -5.74 3.21 6.68
C MET A 130 -6.93 4.10 7.06
N ASP A 131 -6.77 5.43 7.02
CA ASP A 131 -7.87 6.37 7.27
C ASP A 131 -9.02 6.20 6.27
N LEU A 132 -8.68 6.06 4.98
CA LEU A 132 -9.67 5.85 3.93
C LEU A 132 -10.38 4.49 4.12
N PHE A 133 -9.65 3.43 4.46
CA PHE A 133 -10.24 2.13 4.76
C PHE A 133 -11.24 2.23 5.91
N ARG A 134 -10.85 2.84 7.04
CA ARG A 134 -11.76 3.03 8.19
C ARG A 134 -13.04 3.78 7.82
N SER A 135 -12.99 4.71 6.87
CA SER A 135 -14.18 5.42 6.40
C SER A 135 -15.17 4.54 5.60
N CYS A 136 -14.72 3.40 5.08
CA CYS A 136 -15.54 2.48 4.30
C CYS A 136 -15.52 1.04 4.84
N GLU A 137 -15.00 0.83 6.04
CA GLU A 137 -14.76 -0.49 6.63
C GLU A 137 -16.07 -1.27 6.80
N GLU A 138 -17.12 -0.61 7.31
CA GLU A 138 -18.44 -1.24 7.47
C GLU A 138 -18.99 -1.78 6.15
N VAL A 139 -18.78 -1.04 5.04
CA VAL A 139 -19.21 -1.48 3.71
C VAL A 139 -18.32 -2.61 3.21
N PHE A 140 -17.01 -2.52 3.42
CA PHE A 140 -16.06 -3.54 2.97
C PHE A 140 -16.33 -4.87 3.70
N GLU A 141 -16.25 -4.87 5.03
CA GLU A 141 -16.42 -6.07 5.84
C GLU A 141 -17.86 -6.58 5.79
N GLY A 142 -18.85 -5.70 5.60
CA GLY A 142 -20.24 -6.10 5.36
C GLY A 142 -20.39 -7.00 4.13
N ILE A 143 -19.71 -6.69 3.03
CA ILE A 143 -19.74 -7.52 1.81
C ILE A 143 -18.93 -8.81 2.02
N VAL A 144 -17.78 -8.74 2.70
CA VAL A 144 -16.99 -9.95 2.99
C VAL A 144 -17.77 -10.92 3.89
N ALA A 145 -18.53 -10.40 4.86
CA ALA A 145 -19.34 -11.20 5.78
C ALA A 145 -20.49 -11.95 5.09
N THR A 146 -20.97 -11.50 3.91
CA THR A 146 -21.95 -12.25 3.10
C THR A 146 -21.31 -13.36 2.27
N GLY A 147 -19.97 -13.48 2.28
CA GLY A 147 -19.22 -14.41 1.45
C GLY A 147 -18.91 -13.88 0.04
N GLU A 148 -19.23 -12.61 -0.23
CA GLU A 148 -18.92 -11.97 -1.52
C GLU A 148 -17.52 -11.33 -1.51
N TRP A 149 -16.95 -11.15 -2.72
CA TRP A 149 -15.66 -10.48 -2.91
C TRP A 149 -15.87 -9.07 -3.46
N PRO A 150 -15.59 -8.00 -2.68
CA PRO A 150 -15.93 -6.63 -3.08
C PRO A 150 -14.92 -5.97 -4.02
N CYS A 151 -13.83 -6.65 -4.38
CA CYS A 151 -12.74 -6.09 -5.17
C CYS A 151 -12.71 -6.64 -6.60
N ASP A 152 -12.22 -5.85 -7.55
CA ASP A 152 -11.79 -6.38 -8.85
C ASP A 152 -10.56 -7.26 -8.70
N LEU A 153 -10.27 -8.04 -9.75
CA LEU A 153 -9.02 -8.80 -9.82
C LEU A 153 -7.82 -7.86 -9.99
N PRO A 154 -6.69 -8.13 -9.31
CA PRO A 154 -5.44 -7.41 -9.57
C PRO A 154 -4.96 -7.66 -11.02
N PRO A 155 -4.06 -6.83 -11.56
CA PRO A 155 -3.51 -7.07 -12.88
C PRO A 155 -2.81 -8.45 -12.93
N LEU A 156 -3.02 -9.19 -14.02
CA LEU A 156 -2.54 -10.59 -14.16
C LEU A 156 -1.03 -10.76 -13.95
N ALA A 157 -0.24 -9.74 -14.28
CA ALA A 157 1.21 -9.74 -14.07
C ALA A 157 1.61 -9.87 -12.60
N PHE A 158 0.70 -9.64 -11.66
CA PHE A 158 0.95 -9.70 -10.22
C PHE A 158 0.18 -10.83 -9.51
N ALA A 159 -0.44 -11.74 -10.27
CA ALA A 159 -1.23 -12.82 -9.69
C ALA A 159 -0.40 -13.71 -8.73
N GLU A 160 0.90 -13.89 -8.98
CA GLU A 160 1.81 -14.69 -8.15
C GLU A 160 2.00 -14.17 -6.72
N TYR A 161 1.71 -12.88 -6.48
CA TYR A 161 1.83 -12.26 -5.16
C TYR A 161 0.59 -12.44 -4.29
N PHE A 162 -0.46 -13.05 -4.83
CA PHE A 162 -1.68 -13.37 -4.08
C PHE A 162 -1.85 -14.89 -4.01
N SER A 163 -1.89 -15.42 -2.79
CA SER A 163 -2.12 -16.84 -2.51
C SER A 163 -3.55 -17.19 -2.12
#